data_AF-V5IBH8-F1
#
_entry.id   AF-V5IBH8-F1
#
_cell.length_a   1.000
_cell.length_b   1.000
_cell.length_c   1.000
_cell.angle_alpha   90.00
_cell.angle_beta   90.00
_cell.angle_gamma   90.00
#
_symmetry.space_group_name_H-M   'P 1'
#
loop_
_entity.id
_entity.type
_entity.pdbx_description
1 polymer ?
#
loop_
_entity_poly.entity_id
_entity_poly.type
_entity_poly.pdbx_seq_one_letter_code
_entity_poly.pdbx_strand_id
1 'polypeptide(L)'
;MEVVGPRKRTTTAVAFSLGFGIGLLALPGFAWVFQDWRHLQAVISVPLVIFVAWSWYLPESPRWLVAKGKLKKARKVLLQAGVANNIEIKNVDSIIEQLRRKITEQDEA
;
A
#
# COMPACT_ATOMS: atom_id res chain seq x y z
N MET A 1 -6.54 -1.33 4.27
CA MET A 1 -5.83 -0.02 4.25
C MET A 1 -5.13 0.21 5.57
N GLU A 2 -4.03 -0.50 5.80
CA GLU A 2 -3.25 -0.36 7.04
C GLU A 2 -2.45 0.95 7.09
N VAL A 3 -2.05 1.46 5.92
CA VAL A 3 -1.20 2.66 5.78
C VAL A 3 -1.98 3.98 5.85
N VAL A 4 -3.31 3.91 5.80
CA VAL A 4 -4.19 5.09 5.76
C VAL A 4 -4.92 5.25 7.09
N GLY A 5 -4.85 6.45 7.66
CA GLY A 5 -5.54 6.79 8.90
C GLY A 5 -7.06 6.57 8.81
N PRO A 6 -7.76 6.25 9.92
CA PRO A 6 -9.17 5.84 9.93
C PRO A 6 -10.11 6.79 9.16
N ARG A 7 -9.84 8.09 9.24
CA ARG A 7 -10.64 9.16 8.65
C ARG A 7 -10.55 9.23 7.11
N LYS A 8 -9.48 8.71 6.49
CA LYS A 8 -9.28 8.75 5.02
C LYS A 8 -9.52 7.41 4.32
N ARG A 9 -9.82 6.34 5.07
CA ARG A 9 -9.96 4.98 4.52
C ARG A 9 -11.05 4.89 3.44
N THR A 10 -12.22 5.47 3.69
CA THR A 10 -13.33 5.42 2.72
C THR A 10 -12.98 6.20 1.46
N THR A 11 -12.39 7.38 1.59
CA THR A 11 -11.97 8.18 0.44
C THR A 11 -10.93 7.46 -0.42
N THR A 12 -9.93 6.83 0.18
CA THR A 12 -8.94 6.06 -0.58
C THR A 12 -9.58 4.84 -1.24
N ALA A 13 -10.55 4.18 -0.60
CA ALA A 13 -11.23 3.03 -1.18
C ALA A 13 -12.07 3.45 -2.40
N VAL A 14 -12.82 4.54 -2.27
CA VAL A 14 -13.60 5.12 -3.36
C VAL A 14 -12.68 5.56 -4.50
N ALA A 15 -11.55 6.21 -4.21
CA ALA A 15 -10.59 6.61 -5.23
C ALA A 15 -10.02 5.41 -6.01
N PHE A 16 -9.71 4.31 -5.30
CA PHE A 16 -9.27 3.07 -5.94
C PHE A 16 -10.36 2.48 -6.85
N SER A 17 -11.61 2.40 -6.37
CA SER A 17 -12.74 1.93 -7.17
C SER A 17 -12.99 2.78 -8.41
N LEU A 18 -12.89 4.11 -8.29
CA LEU A 18 -13.01 5.03 -9.42
C LEU A 18 -11.89 4.82 -10.44
N GLY A 19 -10.63 4.69 -9.98
CA GLY A 19 -9.49 4.41 -10.85
C GLY A 19 -9.67 3.10 -11.63
N PHE A 20 -10.16 2.05 -10.96
CA PHE A 20 -10.48 0.77 -11.61
C PHE A 20 -11.58 0.91 -12.67
N GLY A 21 -12.66 1.64 -12.34
CA GLY A 21 -13.75 1.91 -13.28
C GLY A 21 -13.29 2.69 -14.52
N ILE A 22 -12.47 3.72 -14.33
CA ILE A 22 -11.88 4.50 -15.44
C ILE A 22 -10.99 3.60 -16.32
N GLY A 23 -10.17 2.74 -15.71
CA GLY A 23 -9.34 1.79 -16.45
C GLY A 23 -10.16 0.85 -17.33
N LEU A 24 -11.25 0.30 -16.80
CA LEU A 24 -12.17 -0.55 -17.56
C LEU A 24 -12.83 0.19 -18.73
N LEU A 25 -13.26 1.44 -18.51
CA LEU A 25 -13.87 2.25 -19.57
C LEU A 25 -12.88 2.68 -20.65
N ALA A 26 -11.59 2.80 -20.31
CA ALA A 26 -10.54 3.13 -21.27
C ALA A 26 -10.14 1.93 -22.16
N LEU A 27 -10.30 0.69 -21.70
CA LEU A 27 -9.96 -0.53 -22.46
C LEU A 27 -10.57 -0.58 -23.87
N PRO A 28 -11.88 -0.36 -24.10
CA PRO A 28 -12.44 -0.36 -25.45
C PRO A 28 -11.87 0.77 -26.32
N GLY A 29 -11.51 1.92 -25.73
CA GLY A 29 -10.81 2.99 -26.45
C GLY A 29 -9.42 2.55 -26.93
N PHE A 30 -8.66 1.87 -26.07
CA PHE A 30 -7.37 1.29 -26.47
C PHE A 30 -7.53 0.18 -27.52
N ALA A 31 -8.56 -0.66 -27.41
CA ALA A 31 -8.85 -1.70 -28.39
C ALA A 31 -9.22 -1.14 -29.78
N TRP A 32 -9.87 0.03 -29.83
CA TRP A 32 -10.19 0.70 -31.09
C TRP A 32 -8.94 1.31 -31.76
N VAL A 33 -8.04 1.90 -30.97
CA VAL A 33 -6.78 2.50 -31.47
C VAL A 33 -5.75 1.44 -31.86
N PHE A 34 -5.60 0.38 -31.04
CA PHE A 34 -4.65 -0.71 -31.26
C PHE A 34 -5.39 -1.96 -31.75
N GLN A 35 -5.58 -2.05 -33.06
CA GLN A 35 -6.27 -3.18 -33.69
C GLN A 35 -5.48 -4.51 -33.63
N ASP A 36 -4.16 -4.44 -33.42
CA ASP A 36 -3.33 -5.62 -33.23
C ASP A 36 -3.25 -5.98 -31.74
N TRP A 37 -3.67 -7.20 -31.41
CA TRP A 37 -3.75 -7.73 -30.05
C TRP A 37 -2.41 -7.67 -29.30
N ARG A 38 -1.28 -7.73 -30.01
CA ARG A 38 0.06 -7.64 -29.40
C ARG A 38 0.31 -6.26 -28.80
N HIS A 39 -0.09 -5.21 -29.51
CA HIS A 39 0.05 -3.83 -29.05
C HIS A 39 -0.90 -3.54 -27.89
N LEU A 40 -2.13 -4.06 -27.96
CA LEU A 40 -3.09 -3.95 -26.87
C LEU A 40 -2.57 -4.61 -25.58
N GLN A 41 -2.00 -5.81 -25.69
CA GLN A 41 -1.41 -6.52 -24.55
C GLN A 41 -0.21 -5.76 -23.96
N ALA A 42 0.64 -5.17 -24.81
CA ALA A 42 1.76 -4.37 -24.36
C ALA A 42 1.28 -3.15 -23.55
N VAL A 43 0.33 -2.38 -24.07
CA VAL A 43 -0.22 -1.17 -23.41
C VAL A 43 -0.85 -1.50 -22.06
N ILE A 44 -1.62 -2.60 -21.96
CA ILE A 44 -2.24 -3.02 -20.70
C ILE A 44 -1.19 -3.50 -19.68
N SER A 45 -0.09 -4.09 -20.15
CA SER A 45 0.98 -4.58 -19.29
C SER A 45 1.85 -3.45 -18.72
N VAL A 46 1.97 -2.31 -19.41
CA VAL A 46 2.83 -1.19 -18.96
C VAL A 46 2.47 -0.68 -17.56
N PRO A 47 1.21 -0.31 -17.25
CA PRO A 47 0.82 0.10 -15.89
C PRO A 47 1.14 -0.95 -14.82
N LEU A 48 1.05 -2.23 -15.18
CA LEU A 48 1.28 -3.35 -14.28
C LEU A 48 2.78 -3.49 -13.96
N VAL A 49 3.65 -3.34 -14.97
CA VAL A 49 5.11 -3.30 -14.78
C VAL A 49 5.51 -2.10 -13.94
N ILE A 50 4.92 -0.92 -14.19
CA ILE A 50 5.16 0.28 -13.38
C ILE A 50 4.76 0.03 -11.92
N PHE A 51 3.60 -0.60 -11.70
CA PHE A 51 3.13 -0.94 -10.35
C PHE A 51 4.08 -1.91 -9.63
N VAL A 52 4.58 -2.94 -10.32
CA VAL A 52 5.56 -3.87 -9.77
C VAL A 52 6.87 -3.15 -9.45
N ALA A 53 7.37 -2.31 -10.36
CA ALA A 53 8.57 -1.52 -10.13
C ALA A 53 8.41 -0.59 -8.91
N TRP A 54 7.23 0.03 -8.76
CA TRP A 54 6.93 0.88 -7.61
C TRP A 54 6.85 0.07 -6.29
N SER A 55 6.41 -1.18 -6.34
CA SER A 55 6.33 -2.03 -5.14
C SER A 55 7.69 -2.24 -4.47
N TRP A 56 8.80 -2.22 -5.22
CA TRP A 56 10.15 -2.32 -4.66
C TRP A 56 10.58 -1.08 -3.86
N TYR A 57 9.99 0.07 -4.13
CA TYR A 57 10.29 1.32 -3.40
C TYR A 57 9.40 1.50 -2.16
N LEU A 58 8.27 0.79 -2.07
CA LEU A 58 7.31 0.98 -0.98
C LEU A 58 7.81 0.26 0.29
N PRO A 59 7.92 0.96 1.44
CA PRO A 59 8.31 0.31 2.68
C PRO A 59 7.26 -0.71 3.12
N GLU A 60 7.71 -1.86 3.64
CA GLU A 60 6.83 -2.89 4.20
C GLU A 60 5.97 -2.35 5.36
N SER A 61 4.76 -2.89 5.53
CA SER A 61 3.85 -2.49 6.61
C SER A 61 4.50 -2.66 7.99
N PRO A 62 4.50 -1.63 8.86
CA PRO A 62 5.03 -1.75 10.22
C PRO A 62 4.38 -2.88 11.03
N ARG A 63 3.08 -3.12 10.82
CA ARG A 63 2.33 -4.20 11.49
C ARG A 63 2.86 -5.58 11.08
N TRP A 64 3.07 -5.79 9.79
CA TRP A 64 3.61 -7.03 9.25
C TRP A 64 5.04 -7.31 9.75
N LEU A 65 5.86 -6.26 9.84
CA LEU A 65 7.21 -6.36 10.41
C LEU A 65 7.19 -6.76 11.89
N VAL A 66 6.25 -6.23 12.67
CA VAL A 66 6.07 -6.62 14.09
C VAL A 66 5.58 -8.07 14.20
N ALA A 67 4.60 -8.48 13.39
CA ALA A 67 4.10 -9.86 13.36
C ALA A 67 5.20 -10.88 12.99
N LYS A 68 6.10 -10.52 12.07
CA LYS A 68 7.28 -11.34 11.69
C LYS A 68 8.43 -11.29 12.71
N GLY A 69 8.28 -10.60 13.84
CA GLY A 69 9.32 -10.44 14.87
C GLY A 69 10.49 -9.52 14.46
N LYS A 70 10.38 -8.79 13.34
CA LYS A 70 11.44 -7.91 12.81
C LYS A 70 11.37 -6.51 13.42
N LEU A 71 11.48 -6.40 14.75
CA LEU A 71 11.25 -5.14 15.50
C LEU A 71 12.20 -4.00 15.09
N LYS A 72 13.48 -4.31 14.82
CA LYS A 72 14.45 -3.29 14.36
C LYS A 72 14.04 -2.63 13.04
N LYS A 73 13.50 -3.41 12.09
CA LYS A 73 13.00 -2.89 10.81
C LYS A 73 11.72 -2.08 11.02
N ALA A 74 10.81 -2.56 11.87
CA ALA A 74 9.58 -1.85 12.20
C ALA A 74 9.88 -0.46 12.78
N ARG A 75 10.84 -0.34 13.71
CA ARG A 75 11.29 0.95 14.27
C ARG A 75 11.80 1.90 13.20
N LYS A 76 12.63 1.42 12.27
CA LYS A 76 13.16 2.23 11.16
C LYS A 76 12.04 2.77 10.28
N VAL A 77 11.09 1.93 9.88
CA VAL A 77 9.96 2.33 9.04
C VAL A 77 9.06 3.34 9.76
N LEU A 78 8.78 3.13 11.06
CA LEU A 78 7.97 4.06 11.85
C LEU A 78 8.64 5.44 11.98
N LEU A 79 9.94 5.49 12.25
CA LEU A 79 10.68 6.75 12.31
C LEU A 79 10.69 7.48 10.96
N GLN A 80 10.90 6.75 9.85
CA GLN A 80 10.82 7.32 8.50
C GLN A 80 9.42 7.87 8.21
N ALA A 81 8.38 7.14 8.61
CA ALA A 81 6.99 7.61 8.48
C ALA A 81 6.72 8.85 9.36
N GLY A 82 7.30 8.94 10.55
CA GLY A 82 7.23 10.13 11.41
C GLY A 82 7.84 11.36 10.74
N VAL A 83 9.06 11.22 10.18
CA VAL A 83 9.72 12.29 9.42
C VAL A 83 8.88 12.72 8.21
N ALA A 84 8.39 11.75 7.42
CA ALA A 84 7.57 12.04 6.24
C ALA A 84 6.25 12.76 6.57
N ASN A 85 5.67 12.47 7.73
CA ASN A 85 4.44 13.13 8.20
C ASN A 85 4.70 14.37 9.07
N ASN A 86 5.97 14.74 9.29
CA ASN A 86 6.38 15.84 10.18
C ASN A 86 5.85 15.67 11.63
N ILE A 87 5.83 14.42 12.11
CA ILE A 87 5.38 14.04 13.45
C ILE A 87 6.58 13.45 14.21
N GLU A 88 6.94 14.07 15.33
CA GLU A 88 7.99 13.57 16.21
C GLU A 88 7.47 12.39 17.05
N ILE A 89 7.91 11.18 16.72
CA ILE A 89 7.50 9.96 17.44
C ILE A 89 8.44 9.76 18.63
N LYS A 90 8.06 10.33 19.79
CA LYS A 90 8.88 10.24 21.02
C LYS A 90 8.95 8.82 21.61
N ASN A 91 7.86 8.05 21.52
CA ASN A 91 7.77 6.70 22.11
C ASN A 91 7.49 5.63 21.04
N VAL A 92 8.47 5.35 20.17
CA VAL A 92 8.30 4.32 19.12
C VAL A 92 8.16 2.92 19.72
N ASP A 93 8.88 2.62 20.80
CA ASP A 93 8.90 1.30 21.40
C ASP A 93 7.54 0.94 22.04
N SER A 94 6.86 1.90 22.66
CA SER A 94 5.50 1.67 23.21
C SER A 94 4.47 1.42 22.10
N ILE A 95 4.61 2.06 20.94
CA ILE A 95 3.76 1.81 19.77
C ILE A 95 3.97 0.38 19.25
N ILE A 96 5.22 -0.07 19.18
CA ILE A 96 5.56 -1.44 18.76
C ILE A 96 4.97 -2.46 19.75
N GLU A 97 5.06 -2.21 21.06
CA GLU A 97 4.46 -3.08 22.08
C GLU A 97 2.94 -3.13 22.00
N GLN A 98 2.27 -1.99 21.81
CA GLN A 98 0.83 -1.93 21.61
C GLN A 98 0.40 -2.71 20.36
N LEU A 99 1.15 -2.57 19.25
CA LEU A 99 0.91 -3.33 18.03
C LEU A 99 1.09 -4.83 18.26
N ARG A 100 2.15 -5.23 18.99
CA ARG A 100 2.41 -6.63 19.31
C ARG A 100 1.28 -7.23 20.15
N ARG A 101 0.82 -6.53 21.20
CA ARG A 101 -0.31 -6.99 22.03
C ARG A 101 -1.58 -7.20 21.19
N LYS A 102 -1.94 -6.22 20.35
CA LYS A 102 -3.12 -6.33 19.48
C LYS A 102 -3.02 -7.49 18.48
N ILE A 103 -1.83 -7.83 18.01
CA ILE A 103 -1.64 -8.98 17.12
C ILE A 103 -1.86 -10.28 17.90
N THR A 104 -1.28 -10.40 19.09
CA THR A 104 -1.45 -11.59 19.95
C THR A 104 -2.89 -11.79 20.38
N GLU A 105 -3.60 -10.74 20.79
CA GLU A 105 -5.03 -10.79 21.13
C GLU A 105 -5.90 -11.19 19.93
N GLN A 106 -5.49 -10.83 18.71
CA GLN A 106 -6.20 -11.19 17.48
C GLN A 106 -5.90 -12.63 17.00
N ASP A 107 -4.74 -13.18 17.34
CA ASP A 107 -4.39 -14.59 17.05
C ASP A 107 -5.02 -15.57 18.07
N GLU A 108 -5.35 -15.09 19.28
CA GLU A 108 -6.00 -15.89 20.34
C GLU A 108 -7.54 -15.90 20.26
N ALA A 109 -8.14 -15.07 19.39
CA ALA A 109 -9.59 -14.93 19.20
C ALA A 109 -10.11 -15.68 17.97
#